data_AF-A0A183F549-F1
#
_entry.id   AF-A0A183F549-F1
#
_cell.length_a   1.000
_cell.length_b   1.000
_cell.length_c   1.000
_cell.angle_alpha   90.00
_cell.angle_beta   90.00
_cell.angle_gamma   90.00
#
_symmetry.space_group_name_H-M   'P 1'
#
loop_
_entity.id
_entity.type
_entity.pdbx_description
1 polymer ?
#
loop_
_entity_poly.entity_id
_entity_poly.type
_entity_poly.pdbx_seq_one_letter_code
_entity_poly.pdbx_strand_id
1 'polypeptide(L)' 'MLRWTAGVRHMDRIRNDAIRQKFGVAPIADKMREARLQWYGHVLRGKEESVRKMGHNCEVIGKRPRVRPKQRWADT' A
#
# COMPACT_ATOMS: atom_id res chain seq x y z
N MET A 1 -1.40 -0.02 21.10
CA MET A 1 -1.98 0.61 22.31
C MET A 1 -1.35 1.99 22.64
N LEU A 2 -1.00 2.83 21.64
CA LEU A 2 -0.26 4.09 21.90
C LEU A 2 -1.05 5.13 22.71
N ARG A 3 -2.38 5.12 22.57
CA ARG A 3 -3.28 5.99 23.34
C ARG A 3 -3.28 5.64 24.82
N TRP A 4 -3.37 4.35 25.11
CA TRP A 4 -3.39 3.84 26.48
C TRP A 4 -2.08 4.16 27.20
N THR A 5 -0.95 3.91 26.56
CA THR A 5 0.38 4.23 27.11
C THR A 5 0.60 5.73 27.29
N ALA A 6 -0.09 6.57 26.51
CA ALA A 6 -0.07 8.02 26.67
C ALA A 6 -1.02 8.55 27.74
N GLY A 7 -1.87 7.69 28.34
CA GLY A 7 -2.94 8.10 29.24
C GLY A 7 -4.05 8.94 28.56
N VAL A 8 -4.14 8.92 27.23
CA VAL A 8 -5.06 9.77 26.48
C VAL A 8 -6.43 9.10 26.37
N ARG A 9 -7.44 9.75 26.96
CA ARG A 9 -8.85 9.36 26.92
C ARG A 9 -9.52 9.86 25.65
N HIS A 10 -10.69 9.30 25.35
CA HIS A 10 -11.49 9.73 24.20
C HIS A 10 -11.92 11.21 24.32
N MET A 11 -12.23 11.66 25.54
CA MET A 11 -12.68 13.04 25.84
C MET A 11 -11.62 14.10 25.57
N ASP A 12 -10.34 13.72 25.55
CA ASP A 12 -9.23 14.67 25.31
C ASP A 12 -9.19 15.14 23.84
N ARG A 13 -9.91 14.44 22.93
CA ARG A 13 -10.05 14.79 21.49
C ARG A 13 -8.72 15.03 20.76
N ILE A 14 -7.62 14.51 21.30
CA ILE A 14 -6.28 14.61 20.70
C ILE A 14 -6.24 13.77 19.43
N ARG A 15 -5.68 14.29 18.33
CA ARG A 15 -5.53 13.54 17.08
C ARG A 15 -4.50 12.41 17.22
N ASN A 16 -4.72 11.32 16.49
CA ASN A 16 -3.78 10.19 16.50
C ASN A 16 -2.40 10.58 15.98
N ASP A 17 -2.31 11.59 15.13
CA ASP A 17 -1.06 12.04 14.52
C ASP A 17 -0.14 12.67 15.58
N ALA A 18 -0.72 13.46 16.50
CA ALA A 18 0.00 14.03 17.64
C ALA A 18 0.51 12.96 18.60
N ILE A 19 -0.31 11.91 18.85
CA ILE A 19 0.11 10.78 19.68
C ILE A 19 1.27 10.04 19.01
N ARG A 20 1.17 9.76 17.70
CA ARG A 20 2.24 9.11 16.94
C ARG A 20 3.54 9.92 16.96
N GLN A 21 3.45 11.23 16.77
CA GLN A 21 4.59 12.14 16.84
C GLN A 21 5.27 12.08 18.21
N LYS A 22 4.51 12.06 19.30
CA LYS A 22 5.04 11.94 20.67
C LYS A 22 5.88 10.66 20.88
N PHE A 23 5.52 9.56 20.22
CA PHE A 23 6.25 8.29 20.31
C PHE A 23 7.22 8.06 19.12
N GLY A 24 7.40 9.04 18.23
CA GLY A 24 8.23 8.87 17.04
C GLY A 24 7.74 7.80 16.05
N VAL A 25 6.45 7.45 16.10
CA VAL A 25 5.88 6.42 15.22
C VAL A 25 5.47 7.05 13.89
N ALA A 26 6.05 6.57 12.79
CA ALA A 26 5.70 7.05 11.46
C ALA A 26 4.23 6.77 11.11
N PRO A 27 3.57 7.66 10.35
CA PRO A 27 2.26 7.38 9.76
C PRO A 27 2.25 6.10 8.93
N ILE A 28 1.12 5.37 8.95
CA ILE A 28 0.97 4.12 8.18
C ILE A 28 1.12 4.36 6.67
N ALA A 29 0.67 5.52 6.19
CA ALA A 29 0.79 5.89 4.77
C ALA A 29 2.26 5.92 4.32
N ASP A 30 3.16 6.42 5.17
CA ASP A 30 4.60 6.47 4.88
C ASP A 30 5.21 5.08 4.86
N LYS A 31 4.82 4.21 5.80
CA LYS A 31 5.24 2.80 5.80
C LYS A 31 4.75 2.03 4.58
N MET A 32 3.51 2.28 4.15
CA MET A 32 2.99 1.70 2.92
C MET A 32 3.74 2.22 1.69
N ARG A 33 4.09 3.52 1.67
CA ARG A 33 4.90 4.11 0.60
C ARG A 33 6.31 3.49 0.56
N GLU A 34 6.96 3.35 1.70
CA GLU A 34 8.26 2.72 1.85
C GLU A 34 8.25 1.27 1.33
N ALA A 35 7.27 0.46 1.74
CA ALA A 35 7.12 -0.93 1.28
C ALA A 35 6.91 -1.03 -0.24
N ARG A 36 6.10 -0.14 -0.82
CA ARG A 36 5.92 -0.07 -2.28
C ARG A 36 7.22 0.26 -3.00
N LEU A 37 8.02 1.20 -2.50
CA LEU A 37 9.30 1.56 -3.09
C LEU A 37 10.33 0.44 -2.97
N GLN A 38 10.37 -0.26 -1.83
CA GLN A 38 11.22 -1.43 -1.64
C GLN A 38 10.85 -2.54 -2.63
N TRP A 39 9.57 -2.82 -2.79
CA TRP A 39 9.07 -3.78 -3.77
C TRP A 39 9.45 -3.37 -5.20
N TYR A 40 9.27 -2.10 -5.55
CA TYR A 40 9.66 -1.58 -6.86
C TYR A 40 11.17 -1.73 -7.12
N GLY A 41 12.00 -1.36 -6.15
CA GLY A 41 13.45 -1.57 -6.25
C GLY A 41 13.83 -3.04 -6.39
N HIS A 42 13.10 -3.94 -5.72
CA HIS A 42 13.28 -5.38 -5.88
C HIS A 42 12.91 -5.88 -7.28
N VAL A 43 11.84 -5.34 -7.89
CA VAL A 43 11.48 -5.60 -9.29
C VAL A 43 12.62 -5.18 -10.23
N LEU A 44 13.11 -3.94 -10.08
CA LEU A 44 14.12 -3.37 -10.97
C LEU A 44 15.47 -4.09 -10.90
N ARG A 45 15.89 -4.53 -9.70
CA ARG A 45 17.12 -5.30 -9.50
C ARG A 45 17.02 -6.77 -9.96
N GLY A 46 15.81 -7.24 -10.27
CA GLY A 46 15.59 -8.61 -10.75
C GLY A 46 16.17 -8.85 -12.15
N LYS A 47 16.39 -10.13 -12.48
CA LYS A 47 16.72 -10.57 -13.85
C LYS A 47 15.58 -10.21 -14.80
N GLU A 48 15.91 -9.94 -16.06
CA GLU A 48 14.92 -9.55 -17.08
C GLU A 48 13.87 -10.64 -17.33
N GLU A 49 14.30 -11.90 -17.31
CA GLU A 49 13.44 -13.07 -17.48
C GLU A 49 12.55 -13.36 -16.26
N SER A 50 12.75 -12.68 -15.13
CA SER A 50 11.92 -12.90 -13.96
C SER A 50 10.49 -12.47 -14.25
N VAL A 51 9.52 -13.32 -13.91
CA VAL A 51 8.08 -13.06 -14.10
C VAL A 51 7.66 -11.69 -13.56
N ARG A 52 8.26 -11.27 -12.45
CA ARG A 52 7.98 -9.97 -11.83
C ARG A 52 8.42 -8.79 -12.72
N LYS A 53 9.61 -8.85 -13.31
CA LYS A 53 10.15 -7.76 -14.14
C LYS A 53 9.53 -7.76 -15.53
N MET A 54 9.35 -8.94 -16.12
CA MET A 54 8.58 -9.13 -17.34
C MET A 54 7.15 -8.60 -17.20
N GLY A 55 6.45 -8.94 -16.11
CA GLY A 55 5.11 -8.44 -15.83
C GLY A 55 5.06 -6.93 -15.59
N HIS A 56 6.11 -6.34 -15.00
CA HIS A 56 6.23 -4.89 -14.81
C HIS A 56 6.42 -4.14 -16.13
N ASN A 57 7.22 -4.69 -17.05
CA ASN A 57 7.52 -4.11 -18.35
C ASN A 57 6.46 -4.42 -19.43
N CYS A 58 5.51 -5.31 -19.13
CA CYS A 58 4.49 -5.73 -20.08
C CYS A 58 3.52 -4.57 -20.41
N GLU A 59 3.53 -4.13 -21.65
CA GLU A 59 2.54 -3.19 -22.17
C GLU A 59 1.25 -3.93 -22.52
N VAL A 60 0.17 -3.63 -21.81
CA VAL A 60 -1.15 -4.18 -22.11
C VAL A 60 -1.75 -3.41 -23.27
N ILE A 61 -1.73 -4.02 -24.46
CA ILE A 61 -2.34 -3.46 -25.65
C ILE A 61 -3.86 -3.54 -25.52
N GLY A 62 -4.53 -2.38 -25.63
CA GLY A 62 -5.98 -2.27 -25.63
C GLY A 62 -6.53 -1.45 -24.46
N LYS A 63 -7.70 -0.83 -24.67
CA LYS A 63 -8.41 -0.10 -23.63
C LYS A 63 -9.31 -1.06 -22.86
N ARG A 64 -9.28 -1.01 -21.53
CA ARG A 64 -10.32 -1.66 -20.72
C ARG A 64 -11.67 -1.05 -21.10
N PRO A 65 -12.65 -1.82 -21.59
CA PRO A 65 -13.97 -1.29 -21.88
C PRO A 65 -14.58 -0.74 -20.58
N ARG A 66 -15.24 0.42 -20.68
CA ARG A 66 -15.86 1.11 -19.54
C ARG A 66 -17.13 0.41 -19.03
N VAL A 67 -17.56 -0.64 -19.74
CA VAL A 67 -18.76 -1.42 -19.48
C VAL A 67 -18.53 -2.35 -18.29
N ARG A 68 -19.64 -2.79 -17.66
CA ARG A 68 -19.64 -3.88 -16.68
C ARG A 68 -18.79 -5.05 -17.20
N PRO A 69 -17.84 -5.57 -16.41
CA PRO A 69 -17.06 -6.74 -16.79
C PRO A 69 -17.97 -7.91 -17.17
N LYS A 70 -17.61 -8.65 -18.22
CA LYS A 70 -18.30 -9.91 -18.55
C LYS A 70 -18.16 -10.87 -17.37
N GLN A 71 -19.26 -11.57 -17.05
CA GLN A 71 -19.26 -12.63 -16.04
C GLN A 71 -18.20 -13.67 -16.42
N ARG A 72 -17.27 -13.93 -15.50
CA ARG A 72 -16.21 -14.91 -15.65
C ARG A 72 -16.64 -16.22 -15.02
N TRP A 73 -15.92 -17.29 -15.33
CA TRP A 73 -16.18 -18.61 -14.75
C TRP A 73 -15.98 -18.66 -13.23
N ALA A 74 -15.23 -17.71 -12.66
CA ALA A 74 -15.10 -17.54 -11.21
C ALA A 74 -16.31 -16.85 -10.56
N ASP A 75 -17.24 -16.32 -11.35
CA ASP A 75 -18.47 -15.64 -10.91
C ASP A 75 -19.71 -16.55 -11.05
N THR A 76 -19.51 -17.82 -11.42
CA THR A 76 -20.52 -18.89 -11.39
C THR A 76 -20.33 -19.69 -10.10
#